data_AF-A0ABD1CJL7-F1
#
_entry.id   AF-A0ABD1CJL7-F1
#
_cell.length_a   1.000
_cell.length_b   1.000
_cell.length_c   1.000
_cell.angle_alpha   90.00
_cell.angle_beta   90.00
_cell.angle_gamma   90.00
#
_symmetry.space_group_name_H-M   'P 1'
#
loop_
_entity.id
_entity.type
_entity.pdbx_description
1 polymer ?
#
loop_
_entity_poly.entity_id
_entity_poly.type
_entity_poly.pdbx_seq_one_letter_code
_entity_poly.pdbx_strand_id
1 'polypeptide(L)'
;VKAQHQERCIDFLVKELKVATMKEAEERVFFVSARETLQARLKEAEGLPAIAGALADGFQTRYFDFQDFERKFEECISKSAVRTKFEQHSSRGKGISSEMRMMLDNIYDRANQLRNQKLEQKKKLTDRIASTETQLMQVTREMKMKIHNMVEEVEQKVAKALNEEIWRLNVLVDEFNLPFHSDPLVLNVYKKEINGHVESGLGSNLRARLSTALAMNVETAQREMTDRMTALIPSEKIVFATHQVVARTQPFEMLYTLNCQNLCADFQESLDFRFSWGITAFIARFNGKMRAGTKKAIAHNRQNSNMNVSQIMSPTSPMCLMPENELITQEQLSVISKVAVASIGSQGTLGLLVGGVLLKTIGWRVIVGAGILYGSVYLYERLSWTNAAKEKTFKNQYVQHATRKLKLIVDLTSANCSHQVQQELSSTFARLCRVVDTATTDMNSELKEIETSLAVIEANQKQIKVLSNKANFIQRELDIFESNYIKEN
;
A
#
# COMPACT_ATOMS: atom_id res chain seq x y z
N VAL A 1 1.78 -95.28 65.65
CA VAL A 1 0.86 -94.16 65.98
C VAL A 1 1.22 -92.87 65.25
N LYS A 2 2.38 -92.22 65.48
CA LYS A 2 2.79 -90.98 64.76
C LYS A 2 2.68 -91.11 63.23
N ALA A 3 3.31 -92.13 62.64
CA ALA A 3 3.27 -92.37 61.19
C ALA A 3 1.84 -92.58 60.64
N GLN A 4 0.99 -93.32 61.36
CA GLN A 4 -0.41 -93.55 60.96
C GLN A 4 -1.24 -92.26 61.00
N HIS A 5 -1.02 -91.39 62.00
CA HIS A 5 -1.66 -90.08 62.03
C HIS A 5 -1.15 -89.17 60.92
N GLN A 6 0.14 -89.21 60.61
CA GLN A 6 0.72 -88.42 59.52
C GLN A 6 0.14 -88.83 58.18
N GLU A 7 0.12 -90.13 57.88
CA GLU A 7 -0.48 -90.68 56.66
C GLU A 7 -1.97 -90.32 56.55
N ARG A 8 -2.75 -90.51 57.63
CA ARG A 8 -4.17 -90.16 57.64
C ARG A 8 -4.42 -88.67 57.43
N CYS A 9 -3.65 -87.79 58.08
CA CYS A 9 -3.81 -86.34 57.93
C CYS A 9 -3.40 -85.86 56.53
N ILE A 10 -2.34 -86.43 55.96
CA ILE A 10 -1.95 -86.15 54.56
C ILE A 10 -3.05 -86.62 53.61
N ASP A 11 -3.55 -87.85 53.77
CA ASP A 11 -4.65 -88.37 52.97
C ASP A 11 -5.91 -87.52 53.09
N PHE A 12 -6.23 -87.04 54.29
CA PHE A 12 -7.34 -86.13 54.52
C PHE A 12 -7.16 -84.79 53.76
N LEU A 13 -5.98 -84.15 53.83
CA LEU A 13 -5.72 -82.88 53.16
C LEU A 13 -5.65 -83.01 51.63
N VAL A 14 -5.11 -84.11 51.12
CA VAL A 14 -4.81 -84.32 49.69
C VAL A 14 -5.97 -85.02 48.96
N LYS A 15 -6.47 -86.14 49.49
CA LYS A 15 -7.45 -87.00 48.80
C LYS A 15 -8.89 -86.58 49.09
N GLU A 16 -9.20 -86.25 50.35
CA GLU A 16 -10.55 -85.88 50.78
C GLU A 16 -10.84 -84.40 50.52
N LEU A 17 -10.09 -83.50 51.16
CA LEU A 17 -10.30 -82.05 51.05
C LEU A 17 -9.75 -81.45 49.75
N LYS A 18 -8.70 -82.05 49.18
CA LYS A 18 -8.04 -81.60 47.94
C LYS A 18 -7.56 -80.14 48.01
N VAL A 19 -7.03 -79.75 49.16
CA VAL A 19 -6.57 -78.37 49.45
C VAL A 19 -5.05 -78.21 49.47
N ALA A 20 -4.30 -79.29 49.28
CA ALA A 20 -2.84 -79.31 49.30
C ALA A 20 -2.30 -80.38 48.36
N THR A 21 -1.11 -80.14 47.80
CA THR A 21 -0.32 -81.20 47.16
C THR A 21 0.27 -82.13 48.23
N MET A 22 0.73 -83.32 47.82
CA MET A 22 1.34 -84.28 48.77
C MET A 22 2.55 -83.66 49.51
N LYS A 23 3.39 -82.91 48.79
CA LYS A 23 4.53 -82.19 49.38
C LYS A 23 4.11 -81.08 50.34
N GLU A 24 3.09 -80.30 49.99
CA GLU A 24 2.57 -79.26 50.88
C GLU A 24 1.90 -79.84 52.12
N ALA A 25 1.20 -80.97 51.99
CA ALA A 25 0.53 -81.61 53.10
C ALA A 25 1.53 -82.15 54.14
N GLU A 26 2.68 -82.65 53.69
CA GLU A 26 3.78 -83.05 54.57
C GLU A 26 4.30 -81.87 55.41
N GLU A 27 4.34 -80.67 54.85
CA GLU A 27 4.75 -79.44 55.56
C GLU A 27 3.63 -78.78 56.38
N ARG A 28 2.41 -79.33 56.37
CA ARG A 28 1.23 -78.78 57.07
C ARG A 28 0.76 -79.63 58.26
N VAL A 29 1.39 -80.79 58.50
CA VAL A 29 1.03 -81.70 59.60
C VAL A 29 2.11 -81.68 60.68
N PHE A 30 1.75 -81.20 61.87
CA PHE A 30 2.68 -81.02 62.99
C PHE A 30 2.29 -81.90 64.19
N PHE A 31 3.29 -82.42 64.92
CA PHE A 31 3.08 -83.25 66.11
C PHE A 31 3.49 -82.52 67.37
N VAL A 32 2.54 -81.77 67.91
CA VAL A 32 2.83 -80.78 68.95
C VAL A 32 2.13 -81.09 70.27
N SER A 33 2.53 -80.38 71.32
CA SER A 33 1.85 -80.38 72.62
C SER A 33 1.66 -78.94 73.07
N ALA A 34 0.49 -78.37 72.77
CA ALA A 34 0.19 -76.98 73.12
C ALA A 34 0.32 -76.70 74.63
N ARG A 35 0.03 -77.71 75.48
CA ARG A 35 0.20 -77.62 76.93
C ARG A 35 1.67 -77.50 77.34
N GLU A 36 2.56 -78.29 76.74
CA GLU A 36 4.01 -78.19 77.01
C GLU A 36 4.59 -76.89 76.45
N THR A 37 4.19 -76.46 75.25
CA THR A 37 4.63 -75.17 74.69
C THR A 37 4.21 -74.01 75.58
N LEU A 38 2.97 -74.01 76.08
CA LEU A 38 2.49 -72.98 77.01
C LEU A 38 3.29 -72.97 78.31
N GLN A 39 3.50 -74.14 78.92
CA GLN A 39 4.26 -74.25 80.16
C GLN A 39 5.73 -73.86 79.99
N ALA A 40 6.35 -74.26 78.88
CA ALA A 40 7.70 -73.85 78.52
C ALA A 40 7.83 -72.34 78.39
N ARG A 41 6.91 -71.68 77.67
CA ARG A 41 6.88 -70.22 77.53
C ARG A 41 6.62 -69.48 78.84
N LEU A 42 5.78 -70.03 79.72
CA LEU A 42 5.57 -69.48 81.06
C LEU A 42 6.86 -69.57 81.90
N LYS A 43 7.62 -70.66 81.78
CA LYS A 43 8.92 -70.82 82.46
C LYS A 43 10.00 -69.92 81.87
N GLU A 44 10.06 -69.78 80.55
CA GLU A 44 10.93 -68.81 79.87
C GLU A 44 10.63 -67.37 80.30
N ALA A 45 9.35 -67.01 80.44
CA ALA A 45 8.93 -65.69 80.93
C ALA A 45 9.33 -65.44 82.40
N GLU A 46 9.45 -66.49 83.21
CA GLU A 46 10.00 -66.45 84.58
C GLU A 46 11.54 -66.44 84.61
N GLY A 47 12.22 -66.45 83.45
CA GLY A 47 13.69 -66.51 83.34
C GLY A 47 14.29 -67.91 83.50
N LEU A 48 13.45 -68.95 83.52
CA LEU A 48 13.87 -70.35 83.61
C LEU A 48 13.98 -71.00 82.22
N PRO A 49 14.80 -72.04 82.03
CA PRO A 49 14.90 -72.74 80.75
C PRO A 49 13.57 -73.38 80.33
N ALA A 50 13.25 -73.37 79.03
CA ALA A 50 12.01 -73.96 78.47
C ALA A 50 11.79 -75.43 78.87
N ILE A 51 12.88 -76.20 79.03
CA ILE A 51 12.81 -77.62 79.42
C ILE A 51 12.21 -77.83 80.82
N ALA A 52 12.18 -76.80 81.67
CA ALA A 52 11.50 -76.85 82.97
C ALA A 52 9.97 -76.99 82.84
N GLY A 53 9.40 -76.73 81.66
CA GLY A 53 8.00 -76.97 81.32
C GLY A 53 7.74 -78.33 80.63
N ALA A 54 8.73 -79.23 80.55
CA ALA A 54 8.58 -80.53 79.92
C ALA A 54 7.64 -81.44 80.73
N LEU A 55 6.71 -82.12 80.05
CA LEU A 55 5.74 -83.03 80.69
C LEU A 55 6.03 -84.50 80.38
N ALA A 56 6.78 -84.78 79.32
CA ALA A 56 7.21 -86.11 78.95
C ALA A 56 8.50 -86.06 78.11
N ASP A 57 9.15 -87.21 77.95
CA ASP A 57 10.30 -87.37 77.08
C ASP A 57 10.00 -86.91 75.64
N GLY A 58 11.00 -86.35 74.97
CA GLY A 58 10.85 -85.78 73.63
C GLY A 58 10.23 -84.38 73.57
N PHE A 59 10.20 -83.65 74.69
CA PHE A 59 9.75 -82.24 74.76
C PHE A 59 10.38 -81.36 73.68
N GLN A 60 11.70 -81.41 73.50
CA GLN A 60 12.42 -80.55 72.55
C GLN A 60 11.92 -80.70 71.12
N THR A 61 11.64 -81.94 70.69
CA THR A 61 11.08 -82.21 69.36
C THR A 61 9.69 -81.59 69.20
N ARG A 62 8.81 -81.74 70.20
CA ARG A 62 7.45 -81.17 70.15
C ARG A 62 7.44 -79.65 70.24
N TYR A 63 8.39 -79.07 70.97
CA TYR A 63 8.55 -77.62 71.08
C TYR A 63 9.05 -77.02 69.76
N PHE A 64 10.04 -77.65 69.13
CA PHE A 64 10.52 -77.28 67.80
C PHE A 64 9.43 -77.44 66.72
N ASP A 65 8.70 -78.55 66.72
CA ASP A 65 7.56 -78.77 65.82
C ASP A 65 6.48 -77.67 65.98
N PHE A 66 6.28 -77.13 67.19
CA PHE A 66 5.35 -76.02 67.43
C PHE A 66 5.89 -74.69 66.90
N GLN A 67 7.19 -74.40 67.07
CA GLN A 67 7.82 -73.21 66.50
C GLN A 67 7.79 -73.24 64.97
N ASP A 68 8.03 -74.41 64.36
CA ASP A 68 7.93 -74.58 62.92
C ASP A 68 6.50 -74.38 62.42
N PHE A 69 5.50 -74.91 63.16
CA PHE A 69 4.09 -74.64 62.91
C PHE A 69 3.78 -73.13 62.89
N GLU A 70 4.20 -72.37 63.91
CA GLU A 70 3.94 -70.93 63.98
C GLU A 70 4.58 -70.16 62.82
N ARG A 71 5.84 -70.48 62.47
CA ARG A 71 6.54 -69.90 61.33
C ARG A 71 5.79 -70.18 60.01
N LYS A 72 5.44 -71.44 59.76
CA LYS A 72 4.70 -71.85 58.56
C LYS A 72 3.30 -71.24 58.52
N PHE A 73 2.65 -71.13 59.68
CA PHE A 73 1.35 -70.47 59.82
C PHE A 73 1.42 -68.98 59.48
N GLU A 74 2.39 -68.25 60.03
CA GLU A 74 2.62 -66.82 59.77
C GLU A 74 2.92 -66.55 58.28
N GLU A 75 3.78 -67.36 57.67
CA GLU A 75 4.06 -67.28 56.24
C GLU A 75 2.80 -67.52 55.40
N CYS A 76 2.01 -68.54 55.75
CA CYS A 76 0.80 -68.91 55.02
C CYS A 76 -0.28 -67.83 55.12
N ILE A 77 -0.59 -67.35 56.33
CA ILE A 77 -1.61 -66.32 56.53
C ILE A 77 -1.19 -64.99 55.89
N SER A 78 0.08 -64.61 55.98
CA SER A 78 0.58 -63.34 55.43
C SER A 78 0.55 -63.35 53.91
N LYS A 79 1.08 -64.40 53.26
CA LYS A 79 1.05 -64.54 51.80
C LYS A 79 -0.37 -64.64 51.25
N SER A 80 -1.21 -65.47 51.87
CA SER A 80 -2.60 -65.65 51.46
C SER A 80 -3.43 -64.37 51.65
N ALA A 81 -3.25 -63.65 52.76
CA ALA A 81 -3.94 -62.40 53.02
C ALA A 81 -3.55 -61.31 52.02
N VAL A 82 -2.27 -61.17 51.71
CA VAL A 82 -1.79 -60.17 50.74
C VAL A 82 -2.33 -60.46 49.34
N ARG A 83 -2.24 -61.71 48.89
CA ARG A 83 -2.78 -62.13 47.59
C ARG A 83 -4.29 -61.88 47.50
N THR A 84 -5.07 -62.42 48.42
CA THR A 84 -6.54 -62.32 48.38
C THR A 84 -7.07 -60.90 48.53
N LYS A 85 -6.34 -60.01 49.24
CA LYS A 85 -6.74 -58.61 49.41
C LYS A 85 -6.30 -57.71 48.25
N PHE A 86 -5.10 -57.91 47.70
CA PHE A 86 -4.50 -56.92 46.80
C PHE A 86 -4.38 -57.35 45.33
N GLU A 87 -4.50 -58.65 45.00
CA GLU A 87 -4.39 -59.15 43.63
C GLU A 87 -5.38 -58.48 42.68
N GLN A 88 -6.66 -58.40 43.07
CA GLN A 88 -7.69 -57.75 42.25
C GLN A 88 -7.46 -56.24 42.10
N HIS A 89 -6.98 -55.56 43.15
CA HIS A 89 -6.68 -54.13 43.10
C HIS A 89 -5.49 -53.83 42.19
N SER A 90 -4.44 -54.65 42.24
CA SER A 90 -3.29 -54.53 41.35
C SER A 90 -3.70 -54.76 39.89
N SER A 91 -4.43 -55.85 39.61
CA SER A 91 -4.96 -56.15 38.27
C SER A 91 -5.82 -55.00 37.73
N ARG A 92 -6.75 -54.46 38.55
CA ARG A 92 -7.60 -53.34 38.16
C ARG A 92 -6.79 -52.05 37.94
N GLY A 93 -5.80 -51.76 38.78
CA GLY A 93 -4.90 -50.62 38.62
C GLY A 93 -4.13 -50.67 37.31
N LYS A 94 -3.65 -51.86 36.92
CA LYS A 94 -3.00 -52.10 35.62
C LYS A 94 -3.96 -51.89 34.45
N GLY A 95 -5.20 -52.37 34.57
CA GLY A 95 -6.25 -52.12 33.59
C GLY A 95 -6.48 -50.63 33.34
N ILE A 96 -6.70 -49.86 34.40
CA ILE A 96 -6.92 -48.40 34.34
C ILE A 96 -5.70 -47.68 33.73
N SER A 97 -4.49 -48.05 34.14
CA SER A 97 -3.26 -47.43 33.61
C SER A 97 -3.07 -47.72 32.12
N SER A 98 -3.34 -48.96 31.69
CA SER A 98 -3.32 -49.35 30.28
C SER A 98 -4.34 -48.56 29.44
N GLU A 99 -5.58 -48.46 29.92
CA GLU A 99 -6.63 -47.66 29.27
C GLU A 99 -6.25 -46.18 29.16
N MET A 100 -5.72 -45.60 30.24
CA MET A 100 -5.24 -44.21 30.25
C MET A 100 -4.12 -44.01 29.22
N ARG A 101 -3.18 -44.95 29.11
CA ARG A 101 -2.11 -44.88 28.11
C ARG A 101 -2.66 -44.93 26.69
N MET A 102 -3.55 -45.88 26.38
CA MET A 102 -4.18 -45.99 25.06
C MET A 102 -4.92 -44.70 24.68
N MET A 103 -5.63 -44.10 25.64
CA MET A 103 -6.33 -42.83 25.42
C MET A 103 -5.34 -41.70 25.13
N LEU A 104 -4.28 -41.58 25.94
CA LEU A 104 -3.25 -40.54 25.75
C LEU A 104 -2.52 -40.68 24.42
N ASP A 105 -2.20 -41.90 23.99
CA ASP A 105 -1.55 -42.17 22.71
C ASP A 105 -2.47 -41.77 21.54
N ASN A 106 -3.77 -42.10 21.61
CA ASN A 106 -4.75 -41.67 20.60
C ASN A 106 -4.89 -40.14 20.53
N ILE A 107 -4.96 -39.46 21.68
CA ILE A 107 -5.00 -37.99 21.73
C ILE A 107 -3.69 -37.41 21.16
N TYR A 108 -2.54 -38.02 21.47
CA TYR A 108 -1.25 -37.60 20.96
C TYR A 108 -1.18 -37.69 19.44
N ASP A 109 -1.65 -38.80 18.85
CA ASP A 109 -1.68 -39.01 17.41
C ASP A 109 -2.59 -38.00 16.71
N ARG A 110 -3.79 -37.76 17.25
CA ARG A 110 -4.71 -36.72 16.75
C ARG A 110 -4.11 -35.32 16.84
N ALA A 111 -3.46 -35.00 17.96
CA ALA A 111 -2.78 -33.73 18.14
C ALA A 111 -1.64 -33.57 17.13
N ASN A 112 -0.92 -34.64 16.80
CA ASN A 112 0.15 -34.64 15.82
C ASN A 112 -0.37 -34.42 14.39
N GLN A 113 -1.49 -35.06 14.03
CA GLN A 113 -2.18 -34.81 12.76
C GLN A 113 -2.63 -33.35 12.64
N LEU A 114 -3.25 -32.80 13.69
CA LEU A 114 -3.68 -31.40 13.73
C LEU A 114 -2.48 -30.44 13.63
N ARG A 115 -1.37 -30.75 14.31
CA ARG A 115 -0.12 -29.98 14.21
C ARG A 115 0.39 -29.93 12.78
N ASN A 116 0.43 -31.08 12.10
CA ASN A 116 0.90 -31.16 10.71
C ASN A 116 -0.01 -30.38 9.76
N GLN A 117 -1.35 -30.48 9.94
CA GLN A 117 -2.31 -29.67 9.17
C GLN A 117 -2.09 -28.17 9.38
N LYS A 118 -1.89 -27.73 10.63
CA LYS A 118 -1.62 -26.33 10.97
C LYS A 118 -0.27 -25.83 10.43
N LEU A 119 0.76 -26.66 10.44
CA LEU A 119 2.06 -26.35 9.83
C LEU A 119 1.95 -26.17 8.31
N GLU A 120 1.17 -27.02 7.63
CA GLU A 120 0.93 -26.89 6.19
C GLU A 120 0.12 -25.64 5.87
N GLN A 121 -0.92 -25.32 6.67
CA GLN A 121 -1.66 -24.06 6.56
C GLN A 121 -0.75 -22.84 6.75
N LYS A 122 0.10 -22.86 7.79
CA LYS A 122 1.10 -21.82 8.04
C LYS A 122 2.01 -21.61 6.82
N LYS A 123 2.59 -22.69 6.29
CA LYS A 123 3.48 -22.63 5.13
C LYS A 123 2.79 -22.01 3.91
N LYS A 124 1.60 -22.51 3.55
CA LYS A 124 0.82 -21.97 2.42
C LYS A 124 0.51 -20.48 2.57
N LEU A 125 0.12 -20.06 3.78
CA LEU A 125 -0.21 -18.67 4.05
C LEU A 125 1.04 -17.77 4.01
N THR A 126 2.16 -18.21 4.58
CA THR A 126 3.44 -17.50 4.50
C THR A 126 3.92 -17.34 3.06
N ASP A 127 3.89 -18.41 2.26
CA ASP A 127 4.27 -18.38 0.85
C ASP A 127 3.37 -17.42 0.05
N ARG A 128 2.06 -17.43 0.35
CA ARG A 128 1.08 -16.53 -0.27
C ARG A 128 1.33 -15.06 0.08
N ILE A 129 1.61 -14.75 1.35
CA ILE A 129 1.93 -13.39 1.79
C ILE A 129 3.17 -12.88 1.06
N ALA A 130 4.26 -13.65 1.06
CA ALA A 130 5.51 -13.28 0.39
C ALA A 130 5.32 -13.07 -1.13
N SER A 131 4.54 -13.94 -1.78
CA SER A 131 4.18 -13.78 -3.19
C SER A 131 3.37 -12.51 -3.44
N THR A 132 2.40 -12.22 -2.57
CA THR A 132 1.51 -11.06 -2.70
C THR A 132 2.29 -9.76 -2.53
N GLU A 133 3.19 -9.69 -1.54
CA GLU A 133 4.07 -8.53 -1.32
C GLU A 133 4.99 -8.27 -2.52
N THR A 134 5.60 -9.32 -3.06
CA THR A 134 6.48 -9.23 -4.23
C THR A 134 5.71 -8.72 -5.46
N GLN A 135 4.53 -9.29 -5.72
CA GLN A 135 3.69 -8.88 -6.84
C GLN A 135 3.15 -7.46 -6.65
N LEU A 136 2.79 -7.06 -5.42
CA LEU A 136 2.34 -5.71 -5.11
C LEU A 136 3.43 -4.68 -5.41
N MET A 137 4.70 -4.96 -5.07
CA MET A 137 5.81 -4.08 -5.41
C MET A 137 5.98 -3.94 -6.92
N GLN A 138 5.88 -5.05 -7.67
CA GLN A 138 5.98 -5.04 -9.12
C GLN A 138 4.84 -4.24 -9.77
N VAL A 139 3.59 -4.57 -9.44
CA VAL A 139 2.40 -3.86 -9.95
C VAL A 139 2.47 -2.37 -9.60
N THR A 140 2.93 -2.04 -8.39
CA THR A 140 3.10 -0.63 -7.99
C THR A 140 4.07 0.12 -8.88
N ARG A 141 5.21 -0.49 -9.22
CA ARG A 141 6.19 0.12 -10.11
C ARG A 141 5.61 0.29 -11.52
N GLU A 142 4.96 -0.74 -12.05
CA GLU A 142 4.36 -0.71 -13.38
C GLU A 142 3.25 0.34 -13.49
N MET A 143 2.36 0.43 -12.50
CA MET A 143 1.28 1.42 -12.49
C MET A 143 1.81 2.85 -12.34
N LYS A 144 2.85 3.08 -11.53
CA LYS A 144 3.50 4.40 -11.43
C LYS A 144 4.09 4.85 -12.77
N MET A 145 4.81 3.96 -13.46
CA MET A 145 5.34 4.24 -14.79
C MET A 145 4.22 4.52 -15.79
N LYS A 146 3.14 3.75 -15.75
CA LYS A 146 1.98 3.95 -16.63
C LYS A 146 1.31 5.31 -16.40
N ILE A 147 1.11 5.70 -15.15
CA ILE A 147 0.56 7.02 -14.79
C ILE A 147 1.47 8.12 -15.36
N HIS A 148 2.79 8.01 -15.18
CA HIS A 148 3.74 8.99 -15.70
C HIS A 148 3.67 9.13 -17.23
N ASN A 149 3.68 8.01 -17.97
CA ASN A 149 3.55 8.03 -19.43
C ASN A 149 2.21 8.63 -19.88
N MET A 150 1.11 8.31 -19.19
CA MET A 150 -0.20 8.89 -19.50
C MET A 150 -0.24 10.40 -19.27
N VAL A 151 0.40 10.90 -18.22
CA VAL A 151 0.50 12.34 -17.93
C VAL A 151 1.26 13.06 -19.04
N GLU A 152 2.40 12.52 -19.48
CA GLU A 152 3.16 13.08 -20.61
C GLU A 152 2.34 13.06 -21.93
N GLU A 153 1.64 11.95 -22.21
CA GLU A 153 0.79 11.85 -23.40
C GLU A 153 -0.36 12.87 -23.38
N VAL A 154 -1.00 13.08 -22.24
CA VAL A 154 -2.09 14.06 -22.07
C VAL A 154 -1.55 15.47 -22.31
N GLU A 155 -0.40 15.79 -21.71
CA GLU A 155 0.23 17.10 -21.87
C GLU A 155 0.52 17.39 -23.35
N GLN A 156 1.14 16.44 -24.05
CA GLN A 156 1.44 16.56 -25.48
C GLN A 156 0.17 16.67 -26.34
N LYS A 157 -0.86 15.84 -26.10
CA LYS A 157 -2.12 15.84 -26.85
C LYS A 157 -2.88 17.15 -26.67
N VAL A 158 -2.95 17.67 -25.43
CA VAL A 158 -3.60 18.95 -25.11
C VAL A 158 -2.83 20.12 -25.73
N ALA A 159 -1.50 20.15 -25.56
CA ALA A 159 -0.66 21.20 -26.14
C ALA A 159 -0.76 21.24 -27.67
N LYS A 160 -0.76 20.08 -28.33
CA LYS A 160 -0.93 19.97 -29.79
C LYS A 160 -2.31 20.46 -30.24
N ALA A 161 -3.38 19.97 -29.62
CA ALA A 161 -4.74 20.37 -29.99
C ALA A 161 -4.97 21.87 -29.76
N LEU A 162 -4.49 22.41 -28.64
CA LEU A 162 -4.60 23.84 -28.35
C LEU A 162 -3.78 24.68 -29.33
N ASN A 163 -2.59 24.24 -29.72
CA ASN A 163 -1.81 24.92 -30.77
C ASN A 163 -2.55 24.90 -32.12
N GLU A 164 -3.13 23.77 -32.53
CA GLU A 164 -3.91 23.68 -33.77
C GLU A 164 -5.12 24.62 -33.76
N GLU A 165 -5.79 24.76 -32.62
CA GLU A 165 -6.89 25.72 -32.47
C GLU A 165 -6.42 27.18 -32.44
N ILE A 166 -5.27 27.48 -31.82
CA ILE A 166 -4.65 28.81 -31.89
C ILE A 166 -4.29 29.17 -33.35
N TRP A 167 -3.84 28.21 -34.16
CA TRP A 167 -3.59 28.43 -35.59
C TRP A 167 -4.87 28.75 -36.37
N ARG A 168 -6.01 28.22 -35.95
CA ARG A 168 -7.34 28.47 -36.55
C ARG A 168 -8.11 29.61 -35.89
N LEU A 169 -7.49 30.34 -34.95
CA LEU A 169 -8.12 31.43 -34.22
C LEU A 169 -8.73 32.50 -35.13
N ASN A 170 -8.13 32.74 -36.30
CA ASN A 170 -8.67 33.70 -37.26
C ASN A 170 -10.10 33.34 -37.72
N VAL A 171 -10.36 32.04 -37.95
CA VAL A 171 -11.69 31.58 -38.36
C VAL A 171 -12.70 31.77 -37.23
N LEU A 172 -12.31 31.42 -36.00
CA LEU A 172 -13.16 31.58 -34.82
C LEU A 172 -13.51 33.04 -34.54
N VAL A 173 -12.57 33.96 -34.77
CA VAL A 173 -12.76 35.41 -34.63
C VAL A 173 -13.59 35.99 -35.78
N ASP A 174 -13.45 35.47 -36.99
CA ASP A 174 -14.25 35.89 -38.15
C ASP A 174 -15.73 35.48 -38.00
N GLU A 175 -16.02 34.35 -37.34
CA GLU A 175 -17.38 33.89 -37.01
C GLU A 175 -18.10 34.74 -35.94
N PHE A 176 -17.41 35.69 -35.30
CA PHE A 176 -18.01 36.58 -34.31
C PHE A 176 -18.85 37.68 -34.99
N ASN A 177 -20.17 37.63 -34.80
CA ASN A 177 -21.18 38.42 -35.53
C ASN A 177 -21.84 39.54 -34.69
N LEU A 178 -21.08 40.23 -33.83
CA LEU A 178 -21.58 41.37 -33.06
C LEU A 178 -21.39 42.69 -33.84
N PRO A 179 -22.36 43.63 -33.89
CA PRO A 179 -22.19 44.90 -34.59
C PRO A 179 -21.03 45.74 -34.01
N PHE A 180 -20.11 46.17 -34.89
CA PHE A 180 -18.93 46.93 -34.49
C PHE A 180 -19.20 48.44 -34.43
N HIS A 181 -18.87 49.04 -33.28
CA HIS A 181 -18.94 50.49 -33.06
C HIS A 181 -17.59 51.01 -32.56
N SER A 182 -17.21 52.21 -33.01
CA SER A 182 -15.92 52.86 -32.64
C SER A 182 -15.98 53.62 -31.30
N ASP A 183 -17.13 53.61 -30.61
CA ASP A 183 -17.33 54.35 -29.35
C ASP A 183 -16.59 53.65 -28.19
N PRO A 184 -15.76 54.36 -27.40
CA PRO A 184 -14.98 53.78 -26.31
C PRO A 184 -15.77 52.91 -25.32
N LEU A 185 -17.02 53.28 -24.98
CA LEU A 185 -17.83 52.52 -24.04
C LEU A 185 -18.35 51.20 -24.66
N VAL A 186 -18.78 51.26 -25.92
CA VAL A 186 -19.29 50.11 -26.67
C VAL A 186 -18.13 49.17 -27.06
N LEU A 187 -16.95 49.71 -27.28
CA LEU A 187 -15.75 48.97 -27.65
C LEU A 187 -15.22 48.11 -26.49
N ASN A 188 -15.35 48.56 -25.25
CA ASN A 188 -15.02 47.73 -24.08
C ASN A 188 -15.97 46.55 -23.90
N VAL A 189 -17.27 46.73 -24.19
CA VAL A 189 -18.23 45.63 -24.22
C VAL A 189 -17.88 44.67 -25.36
N TYR A 190 -17.59 45.19 -26.56
CA TYR A 190 -17.16 44.38 -27.70
C TYR A 190 -15.91 43.55 -27.39
N LYS A 191 -14.90 44.10 -26.70
CA LYS A 191 -13.70 43.37 -26.23
C LYS A 191 -14.04 42.26 -25.23
N LYS A 192 -14.97 42.51 -24.30
CA LYS A 192 -15.38 41.49 -23.33
C LYS A 192 -16.10 40.34 -24.02
N GLU A 193 -17.03 40.65 -24.93
CA GLU A 193 -17.80 39.66 -25.67
C GLU A 193 -16.92 38.83 -26.62
N ILE A 194 -15.97 39.44 -27.34
CA ILE A 194 -15.05 38.68 -28.21
C ILE A 194 -14.09 37.79 -27.41
N ASN A 195 -13.63 38.24 -26.23
CA ASN A 195 -12.85 37.41 -25.31
C ASN A 195 -13.66 36.21 -24.81
N GLY A 196 -14.93 36.42 -24.45
CA GLY A 196 -15.85 35.34 -24.06
C GLY A 196 -16.14 34.36 -25.20
N HIS A 197 -16.34 34.86 -26.42
CA HIS A 197 -16.54 34.04 -27.62
C HIS A 197 -15.32 33.18 -27.94
N VAL A 198 -14.11 33.75 -27.88
CA VAL A 198 -12.87 33.01 -28.09
C VAL A 198 -12.63 31.97 -26.99
N GLU A 199 -12.86 32.32 -25.72
CA GLU A 199 -12.72 31.39 -24.60
C GLU A 199 -13.67 30.20 -24.71
N SER A 200 -14.95 30.47 -24.98
CA SER A 200 -15.99 29.46 -25.14
C SER A 200 -15.72 28.60 -26.38
N GLY A 201 -15.37 29.21 -27.50
CA GLY A 201 -15.06 28.50 -28.75
C GLY A 201 -13.85 27.59 -28.61
N LEU A 202 -12.75 28.11 -28.06
CA LEU A 202 -11.51 27.36 -27.85
C LEU A 202 -11.71 26.21 -26.85
N GLY A 203 -12.40 26.46 -25.75
CA GLY A 203 -12.74 25.45 -24.75
C GLY A 203 -13.69 24.38 -25.27
N SER A 204 -14.71 24.76 -26.06
CA SER A 204 -15.65 23.83 -26.70
C SER A 204 -14.97 22.93 -27.72
N ASN A 205 -14.13 23.50 -28.60
CA ASN A 205 -13.39 22.74 -29.60
C ASN A 205 -12.41 21.75 -28.97
N LEU A 206 -11.70 22.15 -27.91
CA LEU A 206 -10.84 21.23 -27.15
C LEU A 206 -11.64 20.11 -26.51
N ARG A 207 -12.76 20.42 -25.87
CA ARG A 207 -13.65 19.43 -25.25
C ARG A 207 -14.17 18.43 -26.28
N ALA A 208 -14.67 18.91 -27.41
CA ALA A 208 -15.18 18.05 -28.48
C ALA A 208 -14.12 17.11 -29.06
N ARG A 209 -12.85 17.54 -29.16
CA ARG A 209 -11.76 16.72 -29.70
C ARG A 209 -11.14 15.75 -28.69
N LEU A 210 -10.99 16.16 -27.44
CA LEU A 210 -10.14 15.45 -26.48
C LEU A 210 -10.92 14.77 -25.36
N SER A 211 -12.07 15.29 -24.91
CA SER A 211 -12.70 14.81 -23.67
C SER A 211 -13.07 13.34 -23.71
N THR A 212 -13.72 12.87 -24.77
CA THR A 212 -14.12 11.46 -24.88
C THR A 212 -12.91 10.52 -24.93
N ALA A 213 -11.91 10.85 -25.74
CA ALA A 213 -10.71 10.02 -25.88
C ALA A 213 -9.91 9.97 -24.57
N LEU A 214 -9.77 11.10 -23.86
CA LEU A 214 -9.09 11.16 -22.57
C LEU A 214 -9.87 10.40 -21.49
N ALA A 215 -11.19 10.58 -21.41
CA ALA A 215 -12.03 9.87 -20.45
C ALA A 215 -11.94 8.35 -20.65
N MET A 216 -12.04 7.86 -21.88
CA MET A 216 -11.90 6.43 -22.18
C MET A 216 -10.51 5.88 -21.80
N ASN A 217 -9.45 6.64 -22.05
CA ASN A 217 -8.09 6.23 -21.68
C ASN A 217 -7.91 6.16 -20.16
N VAL A 218 -8.41 7.15 -19.43
CA VAL A 218 -8.39 7.18 -17.95
C VAL A 218 -9.20 6.01 -17.39
N GLU A 219 -10.41 5.78 -17.89
CA GLU A 219 -11.26 4.67 -17.46
C GLU A 219 -10.61 3.30 -17.74
N THR A 220 -10.00 3.14 -18.91
CA THR A 220 -9.26 1.91 -19.26
C THR A 220 -8.09 1.68 -18.32
N ALA A 221 -7.34 2.73 -17.98
CA ALA A 221 -6.24 2.64 -17.03
C ALA A 221 -6.74 2.30 -15.62
N GLN A 222 -7.84 2.89 -15.16
CA GLN A 222 -8.47 2.59 -13.87
C GLN A 222 -8.96 1.14 -13.80
N ARG A 223 -9.58 0.63 -14.88
CA ARG A 223 -10.03 -0.77 -14.97
C ARG A 223 -8.84 -1.72 -14.89
N GLU A 224 -7.79 -1.49 -15.67
CA GLU A 224 -6.59 -2.34 -15.62
C GLU A 224 -5.88 -2.30 -14.25
N MET A 225 -5.79 -1.12 -13.61
CA MET A 225 -5.26 -1.01 -12.25
C MET A 225 -6.10 -1.85 -11.28
N THR A 226 -7.42 -1.79 -11.40
CA THR A 226 -8.35 -2.54 -10.55
C THR A 226 -8.19 -4.04 -10.78
N ASP A 227 -8.16 -4.50 -12.01
CA ASP A 227 -8.02 -5.92 -12.35
C ASP A 227 -6.69 -6.49 -11.83
N ARG A 228 -5.58 -5.77 -12.03
CA ARG A 228 -4.26 -6.21 -11.55
C ARG A 228 -4.14 -6.19 -10.03
N MET A 229 -4.73 -5.21 -9.36
CA MET A 229 -4.70 -5.12 -7.90
C MET A 229 -5.63 -6.14 -7.24
N THR A 230 -6.82 -6.37 -7.80
CA THR A 230 -7.77 -7.37 -7.27
C THR A 230 -7.26 -8.80 -7.46
N ALA A 231 -6.46 -9.08 -8.50
CA ALA A 231 -5.80 -10.37 -8.69
C ALA A 231 -4.81 -10.74 -7.56
N LEU A 232 -4.32 -9.75 -6.81
CA LEU A 232 -3.43 -9.98 -5.65
C LEU A 232 -4.21 -10.45 -4.41
N ILE A 233 -5.51 -10.14 -4.35
CA ILE A 233 -6.36 -10.42 -3.20
C ILE A 233 -6.88 -11.87 -3.27
N PRO A 234 -7.00 -12.59 -2.15
CA PRO A 234 -7.67 -13.90 -2.12
C PRO A 234 -9.11 -13.81 -2.65
N SER A 235 -9.51 -14.79 -3.47
CA SER A 235 -10.82 -14.82 -4.16
C SER A 235 -12.03 -14.63 -3.25
N GLU A 236 -11.92 -15.08 -2.00
CA GLU A 236 -12.96 -14.99 -0.97
C GLU A 236 -13.22 -13.55 -0.51
N LYS A 237 -12.23 -12.66 -0.62
CA LYS A 237 -12.31 -11.25 -0.17
C LYS A 237 -12.50 -10.25 -1.32
N ILE A 238 -12.54 -10.73 -2.58
CA ILE A 238 -12.64 -9.86 -3.77
C ILE A 238 -13.94 -9.07 -3.79
N VAL A 239 -15.09 -9.66 -3.45
CA VAL A 239 -16.42 -9.02 -3.51
C VAL A 239 -16.49 -7.80 -2.59
N PHE A 240 -15.96 -7.92 -1.38
CA PHE A 240 -15.92 -6.82 -0.42
C PHE A 240 -14.94 -5.72 -0.86
N ALA A 241 -13.78 -6.12 -1.41
CA ALA A 241 -12.80 -5.21 -2.00
C ALA A 241 -13.35 -4.44 -3.21
N THR A 242 -14.15 -5.08 -4.07
CA THR A 242 -14.73 -4.42 -5.25
C THR A 242 -15.76 -3.37 -4.84
N HIS A 243 -16.61 -3.65 -3.85
CA HIS A 243 -17.57 -2.68 -3.35
C HIS A 243 -16.93 -1.41 -2.76
N GLN A 244 -15.77 -1.52 -2.10
CA GLN A 244 -15.05 -0.35 -1.55
C GLN A 244 -14.35 0.50 -2.62
N VAL A 245 -13.92 -0.12 -3.72
CA VAL A 245 -13.25 0.55 -4.85
C VAL A 245 -14.28 1.17 -5.82
N VAL A 246 -15.45 0.58 -5.98
CA VAL A 246 -16.46 1.04 -6.97
C VAL A 246 -17.24 2.29 -6.51
N ALA A 247 -17.05 2.77 -5.28
CA ALA A 247 -17.81 3.90 -4.72
C ALA A 247 -17.60 5.29 -5.40
N ARG A 248 -16.73 5.43 -6.42
CA ARG A 248 -16.70 6.63 -7.28
C ARG A 248 -17.30 6.29 -8.64
N THR A 249 -18.58 6.61 -8.81
CA THR A 249 -19.37 6.45 -10.04
C THR A 249 -19.52 7.74 -10.83
N GLN A 250 -18.82 8.82 -10.48
CA GLN A 250 -18.79 10.01 -11.34
C GLN A 250 -17.79 9.79 -12.49
N PRO A 251 -18.24 9.91 -13.75
CA PRO A 251 -17.37 9.81 -14.90
C PRO A 251 -16.30 10.90 -14.83
N PHE A 252 -15.07 10.57 -15.22
CA PHE A 252 -13.99 11.53 -15.31
C PHE A 252 -14.35 12.61 -16.33
N GLU A 253 -14.53 13.85 -15.87
CA GLU A 253 -14.78 15.01 -16.72
C GLU A 253 -13.56 15.93 -16.75
N MET A 254 -13.09 16.21 -17.95
CA MET A 254 -11.91 17.04 -18.16
C MET A 254 -12.27 18.54 -18.10
N LEU A 255 -11.63 19.29 -17.22
CA LEU A 255 -11.85 20.73 -17.08
C LEU A 255 -10.73 21.51 -17.77
N TYR A 256 -11.05 22.12 -18.92
CA TYR A 256 -10.15 23.04 -19.63
C TYR A 256 -10.36 24.47 -19.13
N THR A 257 -9.42 24.98 -18.33
CA THR A 257 -9.45 26.36 -17.83
C THR A 257 -8.67 27.28 -18.76
N LEU A 258 -9.36 28.06 -19.58
CA LEU A 258 -8.78 29.13 -20.39
C LEU A 258 -9.39 30.44 -19.88
N ASN A 259 -8.57 31.43 -19.54
CA ASN A 259 -9.08 32.74 -19.08
C ASN A 259 -8.62 33.82 -20.06
N CYS A 260 -9.38 33.98 -21.16
CA CYS A 260 -8.99 34.90 -22.23
C CYS A 260 -9.22 36.36 -21.83
N GLN A 261 -10.16 36.60 -20.91
CA GLN A 261 -10.47 37.94 -20.39
C GLN A 261 -9.29 38.57 -19.65
N ASN A 262 -8.66 37.82 -18.74
CA ASN A 262 -7.47 38.30 -18.03
C ASN A 262 -6.24 38.31 -18.94
N LEU A 263 -6.14 37.36 -19.86
CA LEU A 263 -5.00 37.18 -20.74
C LEU A 263 -4.88 38.29 -21.81
N CYS A 264 -6.00 38.84 -22.25
CA CYS A 264 -6.07 39.91 -23.25
C CYS A 264 -6.46 41.29 -22.67
N ALA A 265 -6.38 41.47 -21.36
CA ALA A 265 -6.74 42.73 -20.69
C ALA A 265 -5.83 43.91 -21.06
N ASP A 266 -4.60 43.65 -21.51
CA ASP A 266 -3.62 44.64 -21.96
C ASP A 266 -3.73 45.01 -23.44
N PHE A 267 -4.77 44.52 -24.13
CA PHE A 267 -4.97 44.81 -25.55
C PHE A 267 -5.36 46.28 -25.77
N GLN A 268 -4.48 47.01 -26.47
CA GLN A 268 -4.72 48.36 -26.95
C GLN A 268 -4.91 48.37 -28.47
N GLU A 269 -6.08 48.81 -28.91
CA GLU A 269 -6.46 48.94 -30.31
C GLU A 269 -5.91 50.22 -30.94
N SER A 270 -5.42 50.10 -32.17
CA SER A 270 -5.07 51.26 -32.99
C SER A 270 -6.04 51.34 -34.16
N LEU A 271 -7.13 52.09 -33.95
CA LEU A 271 -8.19 52.32 -34.96
C LEU A 271 -8.03 53.65 -35.69
N ASP A 272 -6.97 54.39 -35.39
CA ASP A 272 -6.65 55.66 -36.04
C ASP A 272 -6.33 55.45 -37.52
N PHE A 273 -6.95 56.27 -38.35
CA PHE A 273 -6.70 56.26 -39.79
C PHE A 273 -5.24 56.66 -40.06
N ARG A 274 -4.43 55.72 -40.56
CA ARG A 274 -3.05 55.97 -41.00
C ARG A 274 -2.95 55.73 -42.49
N PHE A 275 -2.67 56.78 -43.24
CA PHE A 275 -2.55 56.72 -44.70
C PHE A 275 -1.36 55.83 -45.10
N SER A 276 -1.59 54.85 -45.98
CA SER A 276 -0.57 53.82 -46.31
C SER A 276 0.66 54.40 -47.02
N TRP A 277 0.51 55.57 -47.66
CA TRP A 277 1.58 56.32 -48.34
C TRP A 277 1.99 57.59 -47.58
N GLY A 278 1.66 57.69 -46.29
CA GLY A 278 2.08 58.81 -45.46
C GLY A 278 3.61 58.87 -45.35
N ILE A 279 4.15 60.09 -45.32
CA ILE A 279 5.61 60.35 -45.23
C ILE A 279 6.23 59.60 -44.02
N THR A 280 5.49 59.44 -42.93
CA THR A 280 5.90 58.67 -41.73
C THR A 280 5.98 57.16 -41.97
N ALA A 281 5.10 56.59 -42.79
CA ALA A 281 5.15 55.18 -43.20
C ALA A 281 6.30 54.92 -44.18
N PHE A 282 6.60 55.89 -45.06
CA PHE A 282 7.72 55.82 -45.99
C PHE A 282 9.07 55.84 -45.25
N ILE A 283 9.23 56.73 -44.25
CA ILE A 283 10.42 56.80 -43.38
C ILE A 283 10.58 55.53 -42.55
N ALA A 284 9.49 54.98 -42.00
CA ALA A 284 9.54 53.73 -41.22
C ALA A 284 9.94 52.51 -42.07
N ARG A 285 9.44 52.41 -43.32
CA ARG A 285 9.83 51.34 -44.26
C ARG A 285 11.28 51.47 -44.74
N PHE A 286 11.78 52.69 -44.92
CA PHE A 286 13.15 52.94 -45.38
C PHE A 286 14.17 52.71 -44.26
N ASN A 287 13.89 53.16 -43.03
CA ASN A 287 14.73 52.87 -41.86
C ASN A 287 14.67 51.39 -41.41
N GLY A 288 13.54 50.70 -41.64
CA GLY A 288 13.42 49.26 -41.40
C GLY A 288 14.28 48.41 -42.35
N LYS A 289 14.39 48.80 -43.63
CA LYS A 289 15.26 48.13 -44.61
C LYS A 289 16.76 48.35 -44.36
N MET A 290 17.16 49.54 -43.86
CA MET A 290 18.57 49.81 -43.49
C MET A 290 19.04 49.00 -42.27
N ARG A 291 18.16 48.62 -41.34
CA ARG A 291 18.51 47.76 -40.19
C ARG A 291 18.46 46.25 -40.49
N ALA A 292 17.76 45.84 -41.54
CA ALA A 292 17.67 44.43 -41.93
C ALA A 292 18.90 43.93 -42.75
N GLY A 293 19.73 44.84 -43.25
CA GLY A 293 20.94 44.51 -44.04
C GLY A 293 22.18 44.11 -43.23
N THR A 294 22.22 44.32 -41.91
CA THR A 294 23.47 44.23 -41.13
C THR A 294 23.42 43.24 -39.97
N LYS A 295 22.67 42.13 -40.08
CA LYS A 295 22.78 41.01 -39.13
C LYS A 295 22.62 39.67 -39.84
N LYS A 296 23.65 39.28 -40.59
CA LYS A 296 23.99 37.87 -40.83
C LYS A 296 25.47 37.66 -40.50
N ALA A 297 25.70 36.62 -39.70
CA ALA A 297 26.97 35.95 -39.36
C ALA A 297 27.93 36.67 -38.38
N ILE A 298 28.70 36.04 -37.48
CA ILE A 298 28.86 34.71 -36.83
C ILE A 298 29.92 34.94 -35.71
N ALA A 299 30.02 34.00 -34.75
CA ALA A 299 31.14 33.70 -33.82
C ALA A 299 30.88 34.10 -32.34
N HIS A 300 30.65 33.15 -31.42
CA HIS A 300 31.54 32.13 -30.85
C HIS A 300 32.60 32.72 -29.90
N ASN A 301 32.39 32.67 -28.58
CA ASN A 301 33.01 31.70 -27.65
C ASN A 301 32.81 32.10 -26.16
N ARG A 302 32.52 31.08 -25.33
CA ARG A 302 32.75 30.85 -23.88
C ARG A 302 32.63 32.00 -22.85
N GLN A 303 31.81 31.78 -21.81
CA GLN A 303 32.33 31.32 -20.50
C GLN A 303 31.25 30.75 -19.56
N ASN A 304 31.66 29.73 -18.80
CA ASN A 304 30.96 29.05 -17.71
C ASN A 304 30.38 30.00 -16.65
N SER A 305 29.23 29.63 -16.06
CA SER A 305 29.09 29.50 -14.60
C SER A 305 27.76 28.83 -14.22
N ASN A 306 27.89 27.66 -13.59
CA ASN A 306 27.14 27.08 -12.47
C ASN A 306 25.62 27.30 -12.35
N MET A 307 24.93 26.17 -12.42
CA MET A 307 23.72 25.85 -11.65
C MET A 307 23.87 26.25 -10.18
N ASN A 308 22.83 26.86 -9.61
CA ASN A 308 22.29 26.38 -8.35
C ASN A 308 20.79 26.69 -8.21
N VAL A 309 20.11 25.73 -7.59
CA VAL A 309 18.68 25.52 -7.42
C VAL A 309 18.17 26.19 -6.13
N SER A 310 16.94 26.73 -6.14
CA SER A 310 15.93 26.66 -5.03
C SER A 310 14.56 27.13 -5.60
N GLN A 311 13.52 26.30 -5.77
CA GLN A 311 12.52 25.76 -4.80
C GLN A 311 11.86 26.83 -3.89
N ILE A 312 10.61 27.27 -4.16
CA ILE A 312 9.27 26.76 -3.76
C ILE A 312 8.78 27.26 -2.37
N MET A 313 7.71 28.10 -2.41
CA MET A 313 6.46 28.20 -1.59
C MET A 313 6.39 27.48 -0.22
N SER A 314 5.87 27.96 0.92
CA SER A 314 4.68 28.76 1.39
C SER A 314 4.50 28.38 2.92
N PRO A 315 3.47 28.74 3.76
CA PRO A 315 2.19 29.44 3.55
C PRO A 315 1.74 30.44 4.68
N THR A 316 0.47 30.89 4.59
CA THR A 316 -0.48 31.41 5.62
C THR A 316 -0.58 32.92 5.97
N SER A 317 -1.80 33.44 5.75
CA SER A 317 -2.47 34.74 6.05
C SER A 317 -2.73 34.98 7.58
N PRO A 318 -3.12 36.18 8.12
CA PRO A 318 -4.10 37.13 7.56
C PRO A 318 -3.96 38.67 7.85
N MET A 319 -4.75 39.45 7.09
CA MET A 319 -5.45 40.72 7.40
C MET A 319 -4.71 42.06 7.71
N CYS A 320 -5.17 43.09 6.98
CA CYS A 320 -5.42 44.51 7.31
C CYS A 320 -4.26 45.51 7.51
N LEU A 321 -4.16 46.50 6.60
CA LEU A 321 -4.41 47.95 6.83
C LEU A 321 -3.73 48.82 5.73
N MET A 322 -4.53 49.59 4.99
CA MET A 322 -4.13 50.89 4.40
C MET A 322 -4.12 51.95 5.53
N PRO A 323 -3.41 53.10 5.46
CA PRO A 323 -3.70 54.26 4.57
C PRO A 323 -2.40 54.94 4.00
N GLU A 324 -2.41 55.57 2.81
CA GLU A 324 -2.77 56.96 2.43
C GLU A 324 -1.59 57.98 2.51
N ASN A 325 -1.43 58.74 1.41
CA ASN A 325 -0.86 60.10 1.25
C ASN A 325 0.53 60.44 1.82
N GLU A 326 1.29 61.43 1.33
CA GLU A 326 1.27 62.38 0.22
C GLU A 326 2.71 62.93 0.15
N LEU A 327 3.07 63.49 -1.01
CA LEU A 327 3.95 64.66 -1.20
C LEU A 327 5.36 64.67 -0.56
N ILE A 328 6.37 65.05 -1.36
CA ILE A 328 7.26 66.23 -1.14
C ILE A 328 8.51 66.13 -2.05
N THR A 329 8.56 67.12 -2.96
CA THR A 329 9.68 67.93 -3.49
C THR A 329 11.02 67.27 -3.83
N GLN A 330 11.51 67.45 -5.06
CA GLN A 330 12.25 68.63 -5.57
C GLN A 330 13.64 68.79 -4.93
N GLU A 331 14.62 68.92 -5.81
CA GLU A 331 16.01 69.26 -5.57
C GLU A 331 16.83 68.19 -4.82
N GLN A 332 17.64 67.44 -5.56
CA GLN A 332 19.08 67.70 -5.60
C GLN A 332 19.76 66.98 -6.78
N LEU A 333 20.32 67.82 -7.66
CA LEU A 333 21.68 67.75 -8.19
C LEU A 333 21.99 66.63 -9.22
N SER A 334 22.05 66.96 -10.51
CA SER A 334 23.15 67.66 -11.22
C SER A 334 24.23 66.69 -11.73
N VAL A 335 24.79 66.99 -12.90
CA VAL A 335 25.75 66.19 -13.71
C VAL A 335 24.98 65.22 -14.62
N ILE A 336 24.73 65.47 -15.91
CA ILE A 336 25.68 65.79 -16.98
C ILE A 336 24.98 66.68 -18.02
N SER A 337 25.34 67.96 -18.03
CA SER A 337 25.36 68.76 -19.26
C SER A 337 26.62 68.36 -20.05
N LYS A 338 26.57 68.51 -21.38
CA LYS A 338 27.57 68.11 -22.40
C LYS A 338 27.35 66.73 -23.04
N VAL A 339 26.39 66.65 -23.96
CA VAL A 339 26.59 66.26 -25.39
C VAL A 339 25.34 66.74 -26.15
N ALA A 340 25.32 68.02 -26.52
CA ALA A 340 24.39 68.57 -27.50
C ALA A 340 25.09 69.66 -28.32
N VAL A 341 26.34 69.43 -28.70
CA VAL A 341 27.04 70.13 -29.78
C VAL A 341 28.05 69.13 -30.36
N ALA A 342 28.14 69.09 -31.69
CA ALA A 342 28.94 68.20 -32.55
C ALA A 342 28.28 66.83 -32.79
N SER A 343 27.80 66.51 -33.99
CA SER A 343 28.44 66.72 -35.29
C SER A 343 27.50 67.29 -36.36
N ILE A 344 27.52 68.62 -36.50
CA ILE A 344 27.55 69.23 -37.83
C ILE A 344 28.94 68.92 -38.36
N GLY A 345 29.05 67.77 -39.02
CA GLY A 345 30.25 67.28 -39.68
C GLY A 345 29.96 67.15 -41.16
N SER A 346 30.35 68.16 -41.92
CA SER A 346 30.72 68.16 -43.34
C SER A 346 30.31 66.91 -44.15
N GLN A 347 29.33 67.12 -45.06
CA GLN A 347 28.98 66.41 -46.31
C GLN A 347 27.45 66.55 -46.58
N GLY A 348 26.87 67.72 -46.28
CA GLY A 348 25.42 67.98 -46.35
C GLY A 348 25.02 69.01 -47.42
N THR A 349 25.94 69.43 -48.30
CA THR A 349 25.71 70.60 -49.18
C THR A 349 25.49 70.23 -50.64
N LEU A 350 25.45 68.94 -51.01
CA LEU A 350 25.12 68.49 -52.36
C LEU A 350 23.76 67.76 -52.47
N GLY A 351 23.09 67.42 -51.37
CA GLY A 351 21.75 66.81 -51.41
C GLY A 351 20.62 67.81 -51.70
N LEU A 352 20.78 69.06 -51.29
CA LEU A 352 19.73 70.09 -51.40
C LEU A 352 19.74 70.82 -52.76
N LEU A 353 20.86 70.75 -53.50
CA LEU A 353 20.97 71.31 -54.85
C LEU A 353 20.53 70.32 -55.95
N VAL A 354 20.66 69.00 -55.74
CA VAL A 354 20.17 68.00 -56.71
C VAL A 354 18.64 67.88 -56.67
N GLY A 355 18.00 68.09 -55.52
CA GLY A 355 16.54 68.19 -55.41
C GLY A 355 15.96 69.42 -56.14
N GLY A 356 16.68 70.55 -56.13
CA GLY A 356 16.25 71.79 -56.78
C GLY A 356 16.34 71.76 -58.30
N VAL A 357 17.28 71.01 -58.89
CA VAL A 357 17.43 70.91 -60.35
C VAL A 357 16.44 69.93 -60.98
N LEU A 358 16.07 68.83 -60.29
CA LEU A 358 15.01 67.92 -60.75
C LEU A 358 13.61 68.59 -60.71
N LEU A 359 13.34 69.48 -59.75
CA LEU A 359 12.09 70.24 -59.70
C LEU A 359 11.91 71.22 -60.88
N LYS A 360 13.00 71.57 -61.59
CA LYS A 360 12.94 72.48 -62.74
C LYS A 360 12.82 71.75 -64.08
N THR A 361 13.21 70.47 -64.16
CA THR A 361 13.10 69.64 -65.38
C THR A 361 11.76 68.90 -65.47
N ILE A 362 11.15 68.62 -64.33
CA ILE A 362 9.83 68.02 -64.21
C ILE A 362 8.81 69.16 -64.09
N GLY A 363 8.26 69.59 -65.23
CA GLY A 363 7.29 70.69 -65.27
C GLY A 363 6.17 70.54 -64.24
N TRP A 364 5.68 71.65 -63.71
CA TRP A 364 4.63 71.74 -62.68
C TRP A 364 3.44 70.78 -62.87
N ARG A 365 3.15 70.39 -64.12
CA ARG A 365 2.16 69.38 -64.50
C ARG A 365 2.36 68.01 -63.84
N VAL A 366 3.60 67.57 -63.61
CA VAL A 366 3.90 66.29 -62.96
C VAL A 366 3.72 66.39 -61.44
N ILE A 367 4.04 67.53 -60.83
CA ILE A 367 3.79 67.78 -59.39
C ILE A 367 2.27 67.82 -59.14
N VAL A 368 1.52 68.49 -60.02
CA VAL A 368 0.06 68.51 -59.97
C VAL A 368 -0.51 67.11 -60.24
N GLY A 369 0.00 66.38 -61.23
CA GLY A 369 -0.40 65.00 -61.51
C GLY A 369 -0.14 64.05 -60.34
N ALA A 370 1.03 64.15 -59.69
CA ALA A 370 1.37 63.38 -58.49
C ALA A 370 0.52 63.79 -57.28
N GLY A 371 0.22 65.09 -57.12
CA GLY A 371 -0.68 65.59 -56.07
C GLY A 371 -2.12 65.11 -56.25
N ILE A 372 -2.64 65.10 -57.48
CA ILE A 372 -3.96 64.55 -57.81
C ILE A 372 -3.98 63.04 -57.58
N LEU A 373 -2.95 62.30 -58.01
CA LEU A 373 -2.85 60.86 -57.79
C LEU A 373 -2.78 60.52 -56.29
N TYR A 374 -1.93 61.21 -55.53
CA TYR A 374 -1.80 61.05 -54.08
C TYR A 374 -3.11 61.40 -53.35
N GLY A 375 -3.75 62.52 -53.72
CA GLY A 375 -5.04 62.95 -53.17
C GLY A 375 -6.16 61.95 -53.49
N SER A 376 -6.18 61.40 -54.71
CA SER A 376 -7.16 60.38 -55.11
C SER A 376 -6.98 59.08 -54.33
N VAL A 377 -5.74 58.64 -54.08
CA VAL A 377 -5.46 57.48 -53.23
C VAL A 377 -5.82 57.77 -51.76
N TYR A 378 -5.57 58.98 -51.26
CA TYR A 378 -5.96 59.41 -49.91
C TYR A 378 -7.47 59.43 -49.71
N LEU A 379 -8.21 60.02 -50.66
CA LEU A 379 -9.67 60.03 -50.67
C LEU A 379 -10.22 58.60 -50.79
N TYR A 380 -9.64 57.77 -51.65
CA TYR A 380 -10.01 56.37 -51.78
C TYR A 380 -9.81 55.61 -50.46
N GLU A 381 -8.65 55.72 -49.81
CA GLU A 381 -8.40 55.08 -48.51
C GLU A 381 -9.32 55.62 -47.41
N ARG A 382 -9.59 56.93 -47.39
CA ARG A 382 -10.42 57.55 -46.36
C ARG A 382 -11.91 57.22 -46.51
N LEU A 383 -12.40 57.12 -47.75
CA LEU A 383 -13.76 56.65 -48.05
C LEU A 383 -13.90 55.14 -47.84
N SER A 384 -12.83 54.38 -48.09
CA SER A 384 -12.80 52.93 -47.84
C SER A 384 -12.65 52.57 -46.35
N TRP A 385 -12.29 53.54 -45.49
CA TRP A 385 -12.17 53.37 -44.04
C TRP A 385 -13.54 53.40 -43.33
N THR A 386 -14.40 52.45 -43.68
CA THR A 386 -15.73 52.24 -43.08
C THR A 386 -15.64 51.45 -41.77
N ASN A 387 -16.73 51.38 -41.00
CA ASN A 387 -16.78 50.57 -39.76
C ASN A 387 -16.43 49.09 -40.01
N ALA A 388 -16.75 48.55 -41.20
CA ALA A 388 -16.36 47.19 -41.59
C ALA A 388 -14.83 47.03 -41.79
N ALA A 389 -14.16 48.05 -42.34
CA ALA A 389 -12.70 48.05 -42.48
C ALA A 389 -11.98 48.21 -41.12
N LYS A 390 -12.56 48.99 -40.21
CA LYS A 390 -12.09 49.12 -38.82
C LYS A 390 -12.25 47.83 -38.04
N GLU A 391 -13.40 47.15 -38.18
CA GLU A 391 -13.64 45.84 -37.58
C GLU A 391 -12.64 44.79 -38.07
N LYS A 392 -12.39 44.72 -39.39
CA LYS A 392 -11.41 43.79 -39.96
C LYS A 392 -9.99 44.08 -39.46
N THR A 393 -9.63 45.35 -39.33
CA THR A 393 -8.33 45.76 -38.76
C THR A 393 -8.25 45.40 -37.27
N PHE A 394 -9.31 45.63 -36.51
CA PHE A 394 -9.42 45.24 -35.09
C PHE A 394 -9.27 43.73 -34.90
N LYS A 395 -10.06 42.92 -35.63
CA LYS A 395 -10.02 41.47 -35.59
C LYS A 395 -8.62 40.95 -35.90
N ASN A 396 -7.95 41.48 -36.92
CA ASN A 396 -6.56 41.11 -37.23
C ASN A 396 -5.56 41.46 -36.10
N GLN A 397 -5.65 42.67 -35.53
CA GLN A 397 -4.80 43.07 -34.40
C GLN A 397 -5.06 42.19 -33.17
N TYR A 398 -6.33 41.89 -32.90
CA TYR A 398 -6.75 41.02 -31.81
C TYR A 398 -6.25 39.59 -32.00
N VAL A 399 -6.41 38.98 -33.18
CA VAL A 399 -5.90 37.64 -33.49
C VAL A 399 -4.39 37.56 -33.26
N GLN A 400 -3.62 38.56 -33.70
CA GLN A 400 -2.17 38.59 -33.48
C GLN A 400 -1.78 38.76 -32.00
N HIS A 401 -2.58 39.49 -31.23
CA HIS A 401 -2.39 39.67 -29.79
C HIS A 401 -2.74 38.40 -29.02
N ALA A 402 -3.97 37.90 -29.21
CA ALA A 402 -4.49 36.69 -28.61
C ALA A 402 -3.63 35.48 -28.95
N THR A 403 -3.17 35.32 -30.20
CA THR A 403 -2.25 34.23 -30.58
C THR A 403 -0.97 34.23 -29.75
N ARG A 404 -0.34 35.40 -29.53
CA ARG A 404 0.90 35.51 -28.75
C ARG A 404 0.67 35.15 -27.29
N LYS A 405 -0.42 35.66 -26.71
CA LYS A 405 -0.75 35.43 -25.30
C LYS A 405 -1.23 34.00 -25.04
N LEU A 406 -2.07 33.46 -25.92
CA LEU A 406 -2.53 32.07 -25.84
C LEU A 406 -1.36 31.09 -25.91
N LYS A 407 -0.36 31.35 -26.75
CA LYS A 407 0.87 30.55 -26.81
C LYS A 407 1.63 30.47 -25.48
N LEU A 408 1.57 31.50 -24.63
CA LEU A 408 2.22 31.50 -23.31
C LEU A 408 1.49 30.64 -22.29
N ILE A 409 0.17 30.42 -22.46
CA ILE A 409 -0.62 29.62 -21.53
C ILE A 409 -0.80 28.17 -22.00
N VAL A 410 -0.28 27.81 -23.18
CA VAL A 410 -0.39 26.43 -23.69
C VAL A 410 0.23 25.46 -22.70
N ASP A 411 1.47 25.71 -22.30
CA ASP A 411 2.22 24.85 -21.38
C ASP A 411 1.53 24.77 -20.00
N LEU A 412 0.98 25.90 -19.52
CA LEU A 412 0.23 25.94 -18.26
C LEU A 412 -1.08 25.13 -18.35
N THR A 413 -1.81 25.25 -19.45
CA THR A 413 -3.09 24.57 -19.65
C THR A 413 -2.87 23.08 -19.84
N SER A 414 -1.86 22.68 -20.61
CA SER A 414 -1.49 21.27 -20.80
C SER A 414 -0.99 20.64 -19.50
N ALA A 415 -0.18 21.36 -18.71
CA ALA A 415 0.28 20.90 -17.40
C ALA A 415 -0.87 20.78 -16.38
N ASN A 416 -1.81 21.74 -16.36
CA ASN A 416 -2.97 21.64 -15.47
C ASN A 416 -3.87 20.44 -15.85
N CYS A 417 -4.01 20.19 -17.16
CA CYS A 417 -4.72 19.04 -17.68
C CYS A 417 -4.05 17.71 -17.29
N SER A 418 -2.74 17.60 -17.49
CA SER A 418 -1.99 16.39 -17.14
C SER A 418 -1.99 16.14 -15.63
N HIS A 419 -1.94 17.19 -14.81
CA HIS A 419 -2.07 17.11 -13.35
C HIS A 419 -3.45 16.59 -12.91
N GLN A 420 -4.55 17.01 -13.55
CA GLN A 420 -5.89 16.47 -13.26
C GLN A 420 -5.94 14.95 -13.49
N VAL A 421 -5.40 14.48 -14.61
CA VAL A 421 -5.31 13.04 -14.91
C VAL A 421 -4.41 12.32 -13.91
N GLN A 422 -3.26 12.90 -13.57
CA GLN A 422 -2.35 12.36 -12.57
C GLN A 422 -3.04 12.17 -11.21
N GLN A 423 -3.79 13.18 -10.75
CA GLN A 423 -4.46 13.15 -9.47
C GLN A 423 -5.55 12.07 -9.41
N GLU A 424 -6.36 11.95 -10.47
CA GLU A 424 -7.44 10.94 -10.52
C GLU A 424 -6.90 9.51 -10.58
N LEU A 425 -5.87 9.26 -11.40
CA LEU A 425 -5.25 7.94 -11.46
C LEU A 425 -4.47 7.59 -10.19
N SER A 426 -3.70 8.54 -9.65
CA SER A 426 -2.90 8.32 -8.42
C SER A 426 -3.80 8.12 -7.20
N SER A 427 -4.92 8.85 -7.11
CA SER A 427 -5.93 8.69 -6.06
C SER A 427 -6.57 7.29 -6.13
N THR A 428 -6.95 6.85 -7.33
CA THR A 428 -7.53 5.51 -7.55
C THR A 428 -6.53 4.43 -7.16
N PHE A 429 -5.28 4.57 -7.61
CA PHE A 429 -4.18 3.65 -7.30
C PHE A 429 -3.90 3.57 -5.79
N ALA A 430 -3.84 4.71 -5.09
CA ALA A 430 -3.60 4.74 -3.64
C ALA A 430 -4.72 4.03 -2.86
N ARG A 431 -5.98 4.16 -3.29
CA ARG A 431 -7.09 3.42 -2.70
C ARG A 431 -6.96 1.91 -2.94
N LEU A 432 -6.59 1.49 -4.15
CA LEU A 432 -6.35 0.08 -4.46
C LEU A 432 -5.22 -0.52 -3.60
N CYS A 433 -4.11 0.20 -3.42
CA CYS A 433 -3.03 -0.24 -2.53
C CYS A 433 -3.53 -0.50 -1.11
N ARG A 434 -4.33 0.42 -0.53
CA ARG A 434 -4.89 0.23 0.82
C ARG A 434 -5.73 -1.02 0.95
N VAL A 435 -6.48 -1.38 -0.10
CA VAL A 435 -7.29 -2.59 -0.11
C VAL A 435 -6.41 -3.85 -0.09
N VAL A 436 -5.34 -3.88 -0.90
CA VAL A 436 -4.37 -4.99 -0.88
C VAL A 436 -3.60 -5.05 0.44
N ASP A 437 -3.19 -3.91 0.99
CA ASP A 437 -2.52 -3.82 2.30
C ASP A 437 -3.41 -4.33 3.43
N THR A 438 -4.70 -4.00 3.40
CA THR A 438 -5.70 -4.50 4.35
C THR A 438 -5.82 -6.03 4.24
N ALA A 439 -5.97 -6.56 3.02
CA ALA A 439 -6.03 -8.00 2.81
C ALA A 439 -4.74 -8.72 3.27
N THR A 440 -3.58 -8.10 3.07
CA THR A 440 -2.28 -8.61 3.53
C THR A 440 -2.15 -8.57 5.05
N THR A 441 -2.69 -7.52 5.68
CA THR A 441 -2.74 -7.40 7.14
C THR A 441 -3.63 -8.48 7.75
N ASP A 442 -4.79 -8.75 7.16
CA ASP A 442 -5.68 -9.82 7.59
C ASP A 442 -5.00 -11.19 7.48
N MET A 443 -4.33 -11.49 6.36
CA MET A 443 -3.57 -12.73 6.19
C MET A 443 -2.46 -12.87 7.25
N ASN A 444 -1.79 -11.77 7.61
CA ASN A 444 -0.82 -11.76 8.71
C ASN A 444 -1.46 -12.00 10.08
N SER A 445 -2.70 -11.54 10.30
CA SER A 445 -3.45 -11.85 11.52
C SER A 445 -3.81 -13.33 11.60
N GLU A 446 -4.34 -13.89 10.52
CA GLU A 446 -4.64 -15.34 10.41
C GLU A 446 -3.38 -16.19 10.64
N LEU A 447 -2.22 -15.75 10.15
CA LEU A 447 -0.93 -16.39 10.40
C LEU A 447 -0.59 -16.43 11.90
N LYS A 448 -0.76 -15.32 12.62
CA LYS A 448 -0.52 -15.24 14.07
C LYS A 448 -1.47 -16.13 14.86
N GLU A 449 -2.72 -16.24 14.44
CA GLU A 449 -3.69 -17.17 15.05
C GLU A 449 -3.26 -18.62 14.88
N ILE A 450 -2.80 -18.99 13.68
CA ILE A 450 -2.27 -20.34 13.42
C ILE A 450 -1.03 -20.63 14.28
N GLU A 451 -0.11 -19.67 14.43
CA GLU A 451 1.07 -19.80 15.28
C GLU A 451 0.70 -19.98 16.76
N THR A 452 -0.27 -19.20 17.24
CA THR A 452 -0.78 -19.33 18.61
C THR A 452 -1.42 -20.71 18.83
N SER A 453 -2.22 -21.17 17.87
CA SER A 453 -2.82 -22.52 17.90
C SER A 453 -1.76 -23.62 17.91
N LEU A 454 -0.70 -23.49 17.11
CA LEU A 454 0.44 -24.42 17.11
C LEU A 454 1.13 -24.48 18.47
N ALA A 455 1.39 -23.33 19.10
CA ALA A 455 2.01 -23.28 20.41
C ALA A 455 1.17 -24.01 21.49
N VAL A 456 -0.17 -23.85 21.45
CA VAL A 456 -1.09 -24.57 22.33
C VAL A 456 -1.05 -26.08 22.08
N ILE A 457 -1.06 -26.51 20.81
CA ILE A 457 -0.98 -27.93 20.45
C ILE A 457 0.33 -28.54 20.97
N GLU A 458 1.46 -27.85 20.81
CA GLU A 458 2.77 -28.31 21.27
C GLU A 458 2.87 -28.37 22.79
N ALA A 459 2.28 -27.40 23.50
CA ALA A 459 2.19 -27.43 24.96
C ALA A 459 1.37 -28.64 25.45
N ASN A 460 0.22 -28.89 24.82
CA ASN A 460 -0.63 -30.04 25.15
C ASN A 460 0.07 -31.37 24.84
N GLN A 461 0.78 -31.48 23.70
CA GLN A 461 1.57 -32.66 23.38
C GLN A 461 2.66 -32.96 24.42
N LYS A 462 3.33 -31.92 24.96
CA LYS A 462 4.29 -32.08 26.06
C LYS A 462 3.60 -32.60 27.33
N GLN A 463 2.44 -32.06 27.69
CA GLN A 463 1.68 -32.52 28.85
C GLN A 463 1.21 -33.98 28.69
N ILE A 464 0.72 -34.36 27.52
CA ILE A 464 0.30 -35.74 27.23
C ILE A 464 1.46 -36.72 27.41
N LYS A 465 2.67 -36.38 26.94
CA LYS A 465 3.88 -37.19 27.18
C LYS A 465 4.18 -37.36 28.66
N VAL A 466 4.08 -36.30 29.45
CA VAL A 466 4.28 -36.37 30.91
C VAL A 466 3.24 -37.29 31.57
N LEU A 467 1.98 -37.19 31.16
CA LEU A 467 0.91 -38.06 31.67
C LEU A 467 1.13 -39.52 31.28
N SER A 468 1.56 -39.80 30.04
CA SER A 468 1.85 -41.16 29.58
C SER A 468 3.02 -41.77 30.35
N ASN A 469 4.05 -40.97 30.65
CA ASN A 469 5.16 -41.40 31.52
C ASN A 469 4.71 -41.71 32.95
N LYS A 470 3.80 -40.92 33.52
CA LYS A 470 3.23 -41.18 34.85
C LYS A 470 2.37 -42.44 34.88
N ALA A 471 1.56 -42.69 33.85
CA ALA A 471 0.80 -43.94 33.71
C ALA A 471 1.75 -45.15 33.64
N ASN A 472 2.80 -45.06 32.81
CA ASN A 472 3.83 -46.12 32.74
C ASN A 472 4.57 -46.33 34.05
N PHE A 473 4.82 -45.28 34.83
CA PHE A 473 5.40 -45.41 36.18
C PHE A 473 4.48 -46.21 37.11
N ILE A 474 3.18 -45.86 37.17
CA ILE A 474 2.20 -46.60 37.98
C ILE A 474 2.14 -48.07 37.56
N GLN A 475 2.17 -48.35 36.26
CA GLN A 475 2.17 -49.72 35.74
C GLN A 475 3.37 -50.52 36.28
N ARG A 476 4.57 -49.93 36.23
CA ARG A 476 5.80 -50.58 36.73
C ARG A 476 5.76 -50.81 38.24
N GLU A 477 5.27 -49.84 39.02
CA GLU A 477 5.13 -50.02 40.47
C GLU A 477 4.18 -51.17 40.81
N LEU A 478 3.07 -51.32 40.06
CA LEU A 478 2.16 -52.46 40.20
C LEU A 478 2.79 -53.79 39.75
N ASP A 479 3.64 -53.78 38.71
CA ASP A 479 4.40 -54.96 38.29
C ASP A 479 5.41 -55.40 39.36
N ILE A 480 6.12 -54.45 39.98
CA ILE A 480 7.05 -54.72 41.08
C ILE A 480 6.30 -55.25 42.31
N PHE A 481 5.17 -54.62 42.66
CA PHE A 481 4.32 -55.07 43.77
C PHE A 481 3.84 -56.51 43.57
N GLU A 482 3.32 -56.84 42.39
CA GLU A 482 2.90 -58.21 42.07
C GLU A 482 4.06 -59.20 42.14
N SER A 483 5.23 -58.84 41.62
CA SER A 483 6.41 -59.71 41.66
C SER A 483 6.91 -60.00 43.07
N ASN A 484 6.84 -59.02 43.97
CA ASN A 484 7.38 -59.15 45.32
C ASN A 484 6.41 -59.79 46.31
N TYR A 485 5.10 -59.62 46.10
CA TYR A 485 4.10 -59.90 47.13
C TYR A 485 2.96 -60.83 46.69
N ILE A 486 2.75 -61.02 45.39
CA ILE A 486 1.62 -61.81 44.85
C ILE A 486 2.09 -63.07 44.13
N LYS A 487 3.11 -62.96 43.26
CA LYS A 487 3.66 -64.12 42.55
C LYS A 487 4.39 -65.03 43.54
N GLU A 488 4.05 -66.31 43.52
CA GLU A 488 4.83 -67.36 44.16
C GLU A 488 6.15 -67.53 43.38
N ASN A 489 7.27 -67.66 44.09
CA ASN A 489 8.54 -68.10 43.50
C ASN A 489 8.41 -69.52 42.94
#